data_AF-A0A660LDD2-F1
#
_entry.id   AF-A0A660LDD2-F1
#
_cell.length_a   1.000
_cell.length_b   1.000
_cell.length_c   1.000
_cell.angle_alpha   90.00
_cell.angle_beta   90.00
_cell.angle_gamma   90.00
#
_symmetry.space_group_name_H-M   'P 1'
#
loop_
_entity.id
_entity.type
_entity.pdbx_description
1 polymer ?
#
loop_
_entity_poly.entity_id
_entity_poly.type
_entity_poly.pdbx_seq_one_letter_code
_entity_poly.pdbx_strand_id
1 'polypeptide(L)'
;MLLEALIAGFVITAPPAGWTLQQATESNGRQVSSYWDKPQDPNDAPLTLEVTAPSGEPVVPDTTVHGLPADFEELSSDGDVYGRSLRWVEGDRELTVALDGKPRDEQLRAVAESVQPVSPERWRALVIATSFPPRRTPAGSKAVTARRFGGATLTVLLPPGFPVAPEDKRTPCLRLRYRGEAEESCRTNPRWERIGGAVFVFGMVSPRVRRVRLVGTGRVTVPAVRLRGYDVVRVFAARLPSSSCTVEIHNGRTGQHLDTTGPAVGKSKADLRRCTT
;
A
#
# COMPACT_ATOMS: atom_id res chain seq x y z
N MET A 1 -31.55 14.37 -24.87
CA MET A 1 -30.19 14.78 -24.49
C MET A 1 -29.64 13.69 -23.58
N LEU A 2 -29.07 12.65 -24.19
CA LEU A 2 -28.40 11.58 -23.44
C LEU A 2 -27.13 12.18 -22.86
N LEU A 3 -27.02 12.21 -21.53
CA LEU A 3 -25.70 12.33 -20.89
C LEU A 3 -24.91 11.10 -21.36
N GLU A 4 -24.01 11.26 -22.32
CA GLU A 4 -22.86 10.37 -22.38
C GLU A 4 -22.15 10.54 -21.04
N ALA A 5 -22.37 9.59 -20.14
CA ALA A 5 -21.55 9.47 -18.97
C ALA A 5 -20.12 9.28 -19.50
N LEU A 6 -19.27 10.30 -19.34
CA LEU A 6 -17.84 10.18 -19.59
C LEU A 6 -17.33 9.04 -18.71
N ILE A 7 -17.23 7.84 -19.28
CA ILE A 7 -16.64 6.68 -18.61
C ILE A 7 -15.18 7.04 -18.38
N ALA A 8 -14.78 7.09 -17.12
CA ALA A 8 -13.48 7.62 -16.75
C ALA A 8 -12.63 6.63 -15.95
N GLY A 9 -13.09 5.38 -15.83
CA GLY A 9 -12.17 4.26 -15.73
C GLY A 9 -12.86 2.92 -15.63
N PHE A 10 -12.07 1.86 -15.47
CA PHE A 10 -12.58 0.50 -15.29
C PHE A 10 -11.88 -0.19 -14.12
N VAL A 11 -12.59 -1.11 -13.47
CA VAL A 11 -12.06 -1.91 -12.36
C VAL A 11 -12.55 -3.35 -12.46
N ILE A 12 -11.77 -4.29 -11.91
CA ILE A 12 -12.19 -5.67 -11.69
C ILE A 12 -13.00 -5.71 -10.39
N THR A 13 -14.30 -6.04 -10.48
CA THR A 13 -15.19 -6.06 -9.31
C THR A 13 -15.23 -7.41 -8.58
N ALA A 14 -14.82 -8.49 -9.25
CA ALA A 14 -14.74 -9.83 -8.66
C ALA A 14 -13.35 -10.46 -8.93
N PRO A 15 -12.27 -9.94 -8.32
CA PRO A 15 -10.96 -10.58 -8.43
C PRO A 15 -10.95 -11.95 -7.70
N PRO A 16 -9.92 -12.78 -7.92
CA PRO A 16 -9.77 -14.04 -7.19
C PRO A 16 -9.91 -13.88 -5.67
N ALA A 17 -10.42 -14.91 -4.99
CA ALA A 17 -10.74 -14.84 -3.57
C ALA A 17 -9.55 -14.37 -2.72
N GLY A 18 -9.77 -13.35 -1.89
CA GLY A 18 -8.76 -12.75 -1.03
C GLY A 18 -7.89 -11.68 -1.69
N TRP A 19 -8.02 -11.48 -3.01
CA TRP A 19 -7.30 -10.44 -3.72
C TRP A 19 -8.04 -9.12 -3.60
N THR A 20 -7.30 -8.03 -3.49
CA THR A 20 -7.85 -6.67 -3.42
C THR A 20 -7.06 -5.74 -4.32
N LEU A 21 -7.70 -4.67 -4.78
CA LEU A 21 -7.03 -3.59 -5.50
C LEU A 21 -5.85 -3.06 -4.67
N GLN A 22 -4.63 -3.22 -5.16
CA GLN A 22 -3.41 -2.72 -4.54
C GLN A 22 -3.03 -1.36 -5.09
N GLN A 23 -3.22 -1.15 -6.39
CA GLN A 23 -2.83 0.05 -7.08
C GLN A 23 -3.80 0.40 -8.20
N ALA A 24 -4.10 1.69 -8.35
CA ALA A 24 -4.69 2.30 -9.53
C ALA A 24 -3.79 3.46 -9.96
N THR A 25 -3.44 3.51 -11.24
CA THR A 25 -2.63 4.57 -11.83
C THR A 25 -3.23 5.03 -13.16
N GLU A 26 -2.98 6.29 -13.49
CA GLU A 26 -3.35 6.86 -14.78
C GLU A 26 -2.21 7.73 -15.28
N SER A 27 -1.76 7.50 -16.51
CA SER A 27 -0.75 8.30 -17.18
C SER A 27 -0.94 8.27 -18.69
N ASN A 28 -0.86 9.43 -19.35
CA ASN A 28 -0.97 9.55 -20.81
C ASN A 28 -2.21 8.84 -21.42
N GLY A 29 -3.35 8.87 -20.74
CA GLY A 29 -4.60 8.22 -21.19
C GLY A 29 -4.63 6.69 -21.01
N ARG A 30 -3.56 6.09 -20.45
CA ARG A 30 -3.51 4.69 -20.00
C ARG A 30 -3.91 4.62 -18.54
N GLN A 31 -4.77 3.67 -18.23
CA GLN A 31 -5.15 3.33 -16.87
C GLN A 31 -4.67 1.91 -16.54
N VAL A 32 -4.14 1.73 -15.33
CA VAL A 32 -3.74 0.42 -14.84
C VAL A 32 -4.30 0.23 -13.45
N SER A 33 -4.93 -0.92 -13.21
CA SER A 33 -5.29 -1.36 -11.86
C SER A 33 -4.72 -2.74 -11.57
N SER A 34 -4.08 -2.88 -10.40
CA SER A 34 -3.33 -4.07 -10.00
C SER A 34 -3.95 -4.70 -8.76
N TYR A 35 -4.08 -6.03 -8.74
CA TYR A 35 -4.78 -6.80 -7.69
C TYR A 35 -3.89 -7.91 -7.15
N TRP A 36 -3.93 -8.11 -5.84
CA TRP A 36 -3.14 -9.14 -5.15
C TRP A 36 -3.71 -9.47 -3.77
N ASP A 37 -3.36 -10.63 -3.20
CA ASP A 37 -3.64 -11.07 -1.84
C ASP A 37 -2.64 -10.53 -0.80
N LYS A 38 -1.49 -10.01 -1.24
CA LYS A 38 -0.42 -9.49 -0.38
C LYS A 38 0.01 -8.07 -0.79
N PRO A 39 0.33 -7.20 0.18
CA PRO A 39 0.97 -5.92 -0.10
C PRO A 39 2.46 -6.16 -0.41
N GLN A 40 2.81 -6.30 -1.68
CA GLN A 40 4.18 -6.43 -2.21
C GLN A 40 4.42 -5.38 -3.31
N ASP A 41 5.56 -5.40 -4.01
CA ASP A 41 5.85 -4.48 -5.12
C ASP A 41 4.70 -4.53 -6.15
N PRO A 42 3.96 -3.43 -6.37
CA PRO A 42 2.84 -3.43 -7.29
C PRO A 42 3.21 -3.73 -8.75
N ASN A 43 4.48 -3.58 -9.12
CA ASN A 43 4.96 -3.91 -10.47
C ASN A 43 4.99 -5.43 -10.72
N ASP A 44 5.00 -6.23 -9.66
CA ASP A 44 4.95 -7.70 -9.70
C ASP A 44 3.53 -8.24 -9.43
N ALA A 45 2.51 -7.38 -9.55
CA ALA A 45 1.15 -7.79 -9.21
C ALA A 45 0.65 -8.84 -10.21
N PRO A 46 0.21 -10.01 -9.73
CA PRO A 46 -0.11 -11.14 -10.59
C PRO A 46 -1.41 -10.94 -11.39
N LEU A 47 -2.26 -9.98 -11.06
CA LEU A 47 -3.45 -9.63 -11.84
C LEU A 47 -3.45 -8.13 -12.12
N THR A 48 -3.53 -7.78 -13.39
CA THR A 48 -3.64 -6.41 -13.85
C THR A 48 -4.82 -6.25 -14.80
N LEU A 49 -5.45 -5.08 -14.74
CA LEU A 49 -6.33 -4.57 -15.78
C LEU A 49 -5.67 -3.32 -16.35
N GLU A 50 -5.41 -3.34 -17.64
CA GLU A 50 -4.96 -2.20 -18.41
C GLU A 50 -6.09 -1.69 -19.31
N VAL A 51 -6.23 -0.38 -19.39
CA VAL A 51 -7.18 0.29 -20.29
C VAL A 51 -6.45 1.37 -21.07
N THR A 52 -6.56 1.32 -22.39
CA THR A 52 -5.88 2.22 -23.33
C THR A 52 -6.85 2.71 -24.41
N ALA A 53 -6.37 3.62 -25.25
CA ALA A 53 -7.03 3.86 -26.54
C ALA A 53 -6.82 2.63 -27.45
N PRO A 54 -7.77 2.30 -28.34
CA PRO A 54 -7.65 1.16 -29.24
C PRO A 54 -6.37 1.23 -30.07
N SER A 55 -5.64 0.12 -30.10
CA SER A 55 -4.42 -0.05 -30.89
C SER A 55 -4.67 0.06 -32.41
N GLY A 56 -5.90 -0.22 -32.84
CA GLY A 56 -6.27 -0.35 -34.25
C GLY A 56 -6.00 -1.75 -34.82
N GLU A 57 -5.38 -2.63 -34.03
CA GLU A 57 -5.21 -4.04 -34.39
C GLU A 57 -6.52 -4.79 -34.20
N PRO A 58 -6.99 -5.53 -35.22
CA PRO A 58 -8.23 -6.28 -35.10
C PRO A 58 -8.09 -7.38 -34.04
N VAL A 59 -9.07 -7.46 -33.14
CA VAL A 59 -9.24 -8.61 -32.23
C VAL A 59 -9.60 -9.82 -33.08
N VAL A 60 -8.79 -10.89 -33.01
CA VAL A 60 -9.11 -12.17 -33.64
C VAL A 60 -9.91 -13.00 -32.63
N PRO A 61 -11.23 -13.14 -32.78
CA PRO A 61 -12.09 -13.62 -31.70
C PRO A 61 -11.88 -15.09 -31.39
N ASP A 62 -11.41 -15.37 -30.17
CA ASP A 62 -11.36 -16.72 -29.58
C ASP A 62 -12.47 -16.95 -28.55
N THR A 63 -13.01 -15.86 -27.99
CA THR A 63 -14.05 -15.87 -26.96
C THR A 63 -14.83 -14.55 -26.99
N THR A 64 -15.73 -14.36 -26.02
CA THR A 64 -16.34 -13.07 -25.74
C THR A 64 -16.11 -12.62 -24.30
N VAL A 65 -16.16 -11.30 -24.08
CA VAL A 65 -16.31 -10.63 -22.78
C VAL A 65 -17.47 -9.64 -22.90
N HIS A 66 -18.47 -9.71 -22.02
CA HIS A 66 -19.72 -8.92 -22.12
C HIS A 66 -20.43 -9.05 -23.49
N GLY A 67 -20.23 -10.18 -24.17
CA GLY A 67 -20.75 -10.42 -25.53
C GLY A 67 -19.93 -9.77 -26.66
N LEU A 68 -18.83 -9.08 -26.35
CA LEU A 68 -17.92 -8.47 -27.32
C LEU A 68 -16.79 -9.44 -27.68
N PRO A 69 -16.30 -9.44 -28.94
CA PRO A 69 -15.12 -10.20 -29.36
C PRO A 69 -13.93 -10.00 -28.43
N ALA A 70 -13.26 -11.09 -28.06
CA ALA A 70 -12.07 -11.06 -27.21
C ALA A 70 -11.08 -12.15 -27.63
N ASP A 71 -9.79 -11.91 -27.39
CA ASP A 71 -8.68 -12.78 -27.78
C ASP A 71 -7.73 -13.06 -26.62
N PHE A 72 -7.24 -14.30 -26.57
CA PHE A 72 -6.25 -14.70 -25.58
C PHE A 72 -4.84 -14.47 -26.11
N GLU A 73 -3.97 -13.97 -25.25
CA GLU A 73 -2.55 -13.81 -25.55
C GLU A 73 -1.71 -14.49 -24.46
N GLU A 74 -0.58 -15.10 -24.85
CA GLU A 74 0.39 -15.64 -23.90
C GLU A 74 1.32 -14.53 -23.42
N LEU A 75 1.51 -14.44 -22.10
CA LEU A 75 2.51 -13.56 -21.52
C LEU A 75 3.83 -14.32 -21.45
N SER A 76 4.83 -13.87 -22.21
CA SER A 76 6.13 -14.51 -22.28
C SER A 76 7.29 -13.55 -22.00
N SER A 77 8.35 -14.06 -21.40
CA SER A 77 9.61 -13.35 -21.15
C SER A 77 10.77 -14.32 -21.34
N ASP A 78 11.81 -13.91 -22.06
CA ASP A 78 12.97 -14.75 -22.40
C ASP A 78 12.63 -16.13 -23.02
N GLY A 79 11.50 -16.21 -23.73
CA GLY A 79 11.01 -17.44 -24.37
C GLY A 79 10.15 -18.34 -23.47
N ASP A 80 10.03 -18.03 -22.18
CA ASP A 80 9.18 -18.76 -21.24
C ASP A 80 7.83 -18.05 -21.06
N VAL A 81 6.74 -18.81 -21.24
CA VAL A 81 5.38 -18.35 -20.92
C VAL A 81 5.19 -18.35 -19.40
N TYR A 82 4.86 -17.20 -18.83
CA TYR A 82 4.62 -17.03 -17.38
C TYR A 82 3.16 -16.75 -17.03
N GLY A 83 2.34 -16.30 -17.97
CA GLY A 83 0.95 -15.93 -17.73
C GLY A 83 0.10 -15.91 -18.99
N ARG A 84 -1.12 -15.40 -18.87
CA ARG A 84 -2.03 -15.17 -20.00
C ARG A 84 -2.77 -13.85 -19.84
N SER A 85 -3.09 -13.21 -20.96
CA SER A 85 -3.98 -12.06 -21.03
C SER A 85 -5.21 -12.35 -21.88
N LEU A 86 -6.26 -11.58 -21.64
CA LEU A 86 -7.49 -11.56 -22.42
C LEU A 86 -7.78 -10.10 -22.76
N ARG A 87 -7.82 -9.80 -24.05
CA ARG A 87 -8.00 -8.45 -24.60
C ARG A 87 -9.34 -8.33 -25.32
N TRP A 88 -9.97 -7.16 -25.21
CA TRP A 88 -11.20 -6.82 -25.94
C TRP A 88 -11.33 -5.31 -26.09
N VAL A 89 -12.28 -4.87 -26.92
CA VAL A 89 -12.59 -3.45 -27.12
C VAL A 89 -14.02 -3.17 -26.66
N GLU A 90 -14.20 -2.21 -25.76
CA GLU A 90 -15.49 -1.75 -25.24
C GLU A 90 -15.62 -0.25 -25.45
N GLY A 91 -16.52 0.16 -26.34
CA GLY A 91 -16.67 1.57 -26.73
C GLY A 91 -15.42 2.09 -27.44
N ASP A 92 -14.83 3.16 -26.91
CA ASP A 92 -13.61 3.80 -27.43
C ASP A 92 -12.35 3.36 -26.66
N ARG A 93 -12.39 2.20 -25.99
CA ARG A 93 -11.30 1.69 -25.14
C ARG A 93 -10.94 0.25 -25.46
N GLU A 94 -9.65 -0.03 -25.43
CA GLU A 94 -9.13 -1.39 -25.39
C GLU A 94 -8.84 -1.75 -23.93
N LEU A 95 -9.27 -2.94 -23.52
CA LEU A 95 -9.12 -3.47 -22.18
C LEU A 95 -8.34 -4.77 -22.25
N THR A 96 -7.36 -4.91 -21.37
CA THR A 96 -6.56 -6.12 -21.25
C THR A 96 -6.49 -6.54 -19.79
N VAL A 97 -7.01 -7.73 -19.50
CA VAL A 97 -6.79 -8.38 -18.20
C VAL A 97 -5.64 -9.34 -18.34
N ALA A 98 -4.58 -9.15 -17.56
CA ALA A 98 -3.40 -10.02 -17.54
C ALA A 98 -3.31 -10.74 -16.19
N LEU A 99 -3.02 -12.05 -16.23
CA LEU A 99 -2.90 -12.88 -15.04
C LEU A 99 -1.70 -13.85 -15.14
N ASP A 100 -0.81 -13.75 -14.17
CA ASP A 100 0.35 -14.62 -14.00
C ASP A 100 -0.03 -16.03 -13.55
N GLY A 101 0.87 -16.99 -13.78
CA GLY A 101 0.74 -18.36 -13.26
C GLY A 101 -0.06 -19.29 -14.17
N LYS A 102 -0.12 -19.00 -15.47
CA LYS A 102 -0.81 -19.81 -16.51
C LYS A 102 -2.25 -20.17 -16.10
N PRO A 103 -3.12 -19.16 -15.88
CA PRO A 103 -4.50 -19.41 -15.53
C PRO A 103 -5.23 -20.21 -16.62
N ARG A 104 -6.30 -20.91 -16.23
CA ARG A 104 -7.23 -21.51 -17.21
C ARG A 104 -8.03 -20.40 -17.88
N ASP A 105 -8.38 -20.58 -19.15
CA ASP A 105 -9.15 -19.63 -19.95
C ASP A 105 -10.47 -19.24 -19.30
N GLU A 106 -11.17 -20.21 -18.69
CA GLU A 106 -12.40 -19.96 -17.92
C GLU A 106 -12.20 -19.02 -16.74
N GLN A 107 -11.08 -19.14 -16.03
CA GLN A 107 -10.75 -18.29 -14.89
C GLN A 107 -10.48 -16.86 -15.35
N LEU A 108 -9.67 -16.71 -16.40
CA LEU A 108 -9.32 -15.40 -16.94
C LEU A 108 -10.55 -14.70 -17.55
N ARG A 109 -11.40 -15.44 -18.26
CA ARG A 109 -12.70 -14.96 -18.74
C ARG A 109 -13.61 -14.51 -17.60
N ALA A 110 -13.74 -15.29 -16.53
CA ALA A 110 -14.57 -14.91 -15.39
C ALA A 110 -14.10 -13.61 -14.73
N VAL A 111 -12.78 -13.38 -14.66
CA VAL A 111 -12.22 -12.12 -14.16
C VAL A 111 -12.52 -10.97 -15.13
N ALA A 112 -12.33 -11.15 -16.44
CA ALA A 112 -12.63 -10.15 -17.47
C ALA A 112 -14.12 -9.76 -17.49
N GLU A 113 -15.03 -10.73 -17.38
CA GLU A 113 -16.48 -10.49 -17.28
C GLU A 113 -16.85 -9.68 -16.03
N SER A 114 -16.01 -9.68 -14.98
CA SER A 114 -16.24 -8.86 -13.79
C SER A 114 -15.73 -7.42 -13.90
N VAL A 115 -15.09 -7.07 -15.01
CA VAL A 115 -14.67 -5.69 -15.28
C VAL A 115 -15.91 -4.82 -15.44
N GLN A 116 -15.91 -3.66 -14.79
CA GLN A 116 -17.02 -2.71 -14.84
C GLN A 116 -16.50 -1.29 -14.97
N PRO A 117 -17.19 -0.42 -15.73
CA PRO A 117 -16.88 0.99 -15.77
C PRO A 117 -17.16 1.65 -14.41
N VAL A 118 -16.39 2.69 -14.10
CA VAL A 118 -16.57 3.53 -12.92
C VAL A 118 -16.61 5.00 -13.31
N SER A 119 -17.26 5.82 -12.46
CA SER A 119 -17.33 7.27 -12.68
C SER A 119 -15.95 7.93 -12.57
N PRO A 120 -15.75 9.12 -13.18
CA PRO A 120 -14.50 9.88 -13.06
C PRO A 120 -14.10 10.17 -11.61
N GLU A 121 -15.08 10.49 -10.77
CA GLU A 121 -14.86 10.79 -9.36
C GLU A 121 -14.39 9.54 -8.62
N ARG A 122 -14.99 8.39 -8.92
CA ARG A 122 -14.61 7.12 -8.32
C ARG A 122 -13.21 6.69 -8.76
N TRP A 123 -12.90 6.76 -10.05
CA TRP A 123 -11.57 6.46 -10.56
C TRP A 123 -10.50 7.34 -9.90
N ARG A 124 -10.73 8.66 -9.86
CA ARG A 124 -9.84 9.61 -9.18
C ARG A 124 -9.67 9.28 -7.70
N ALA A 125 -10.75 8.90 -7.01
CA ALA A 125 -10.68 8.49 -5.61
C ALA A 125 -9.82 7.23 -5.43
N LEU A 126 -9.89 6.25 -6.35
CA LEU A 126 -9.05 5.05 -6.34
C LEU A 126 -7.57 5.39 -6.55
N VAL A 127 -7.26 6.19 -7.57
CA VAL A 127 -5.88 6.64 -7.85
C VAL A 127 -5.27 7.33 -6.63
N ILE A 128 -6.04 8.18 -5.95
CA ILE A 128 -5.61 8.81 -4.69
C ILE A 128 -5.47 7.76 -3.58
N ALA A 129 -6.49 6.92 -3.35
CA ALA A 129 -6.56 5.91 -2.30
C ALA A 129 -5.38 4.93 -2.32
N THR A 130 -4.86 4.62 -3.51
CA THR A 130 -3.75 3.67 -3.70
C THR A 130 -2.42 4.35 -4.01
N SER A 131 -2.32 5.68 -3.86
CA SER A 131 -1.07 6.40 -4.14
C SER A 131 0.05 5.97 -3.18
N PHE A 132 1.28 5.91 -3.68
CA PHE A 132 2.47 5.59 -2.88
C PHE A 132 2.63 6.48 -1.64
N PRO A 133 3.27 5.96 -0.57
CA PRO A 133 3.57 6.74 0.62
C PRO A 133 4.32 8.03 0.28
N PRO A 134 3.91 9.19 0.82
CA PRO A 134 4.56 10.44 0.49
C PRO A 134 5.95 10.49 1.15
N ARG A 135 6.92 11.15 0.50
CA ARG A 135 8.27 11.34 1.10
C ARG A 135 8.29 12.34 2.26
N ARG A 136 7.27 13.20 2.33
CA ARG A 136 7.10 14.28 3.33
C ARG A 136 5.63 14.36 3.70
N THR A 137 5.31 14.93 4.87
CA THR A 137 3.90 15.10 5.25
C THR A 137 3.16 15.95 4.23
N PRO A 138 2.04 15.45 3.67
CA PRO A 138 1.21 16.24 2.77
C PRO A 138 0.68 17.49 3.46
N ALA A 139 0.64 18.61 2.74
CA ALA A 139 -0.03 19.81 3.22
C ALA A 139 -1.51 19.53 3.55
N GLY A 140 -2.03 20.10 4.63
CA GLY A 140 -3.41 19.87 5.06
C GLY A 140 -3.66 18.52 5.76
N SER A 141 -2.60 17.78 6.15
CA SER A 141 -2.75 16.54 6.91
C SER A 141 -3.44 16.77 8.26
N LYS A 142 -4.38 15.89 8.62
CA LYS A 142 -5.11 15.94 9.89
C LYS A 142 -4.29 15.25 10.99
N ALA A 143 -3.96 15.98 12.05
CA ALA A 143 -3.25 15.44 13.20
C ALA A 143 -4.19 14.72 14.16
N VAL A 144 -3.91 13.45 14.46
CA VAL A 144 -4.64 12.63 15.43
C VAL A 144 -3.67 12.08 16.47
N THR A 145 -3.88 12.37 17.75
CA THR A 145 -3.05 11.80 18.81
C THR A 145 -3.34 10.30 18.93
N ALA A 146 -2.34 9.47 18.69
CA ALA A 146 -2.45 8.02 18.84
C ALA A 146 -2.18 7.58 20.28
N ARG A 147 -1.13 8.15 20.91
CA ARG A 147 -0.70 7.73 22.24
C ARG A 147 0.10 8.80 22.95
N ARG A 148 -0.08 8.92 24.26
CA ARG A 148 0.81 9.65 25.18
C ARG A 148 1.48 8.64 26.12
N PHE A 149 2.78 8.79 26.35
CA PHE A 149 3.55 7.87 27.20
C PHE A 149 4.88 8.51 27.63
N GLY A 150 5.25 8.40 28.91
CA GLY A 150 6.58 8.84 29.40
C GLY A 150 6.95 10.29 29.06
N GLY A 151 5.96 11.20 28.99
CA GLY A 151 6.13 12.59 28.56
C GLY A 151 6.22 12.82 27.05
N ALA A 152 6.17 11.76 26.23
CA ALA A 152 6.13 11.82 24.77
C ALA A 152 4.70 11.72 24.24
N THR A 153 4.47 12.29 23.05
CA THR A 153 3.21 12.18 22.31
C THR A 153 3.49 11.65 20.90
N LEU A 154 2.87 10.53 20.55
CA LEU A 154 2.80 10.01 19.18
C LEU A 154 1.52 10.51 18.53
N THR A 155 1.69 11.21 17.42
CA THR A 155 0.63 11.73 16.56
C THR A 155 0.73 11.06 15.21
N VAL A 156 -0.43 10.74 14.62
CA VAL A 156 -0.53 10.28 13.24
C VAL A 156 -1.10 11.42 12.41
N LEU A 157 -0.45 11.69 11.29
CA LEU A 157 -0.78 12.73 10.34
C LEU A 157 -1.48 12.06 9.17
N LEU A 158 -2.81 12.03 9.24
CA LEU A 158 -3.64 11.42 8.22
C LEU A 158 -3.61 12.30 6.95
N PRO A 159 -3.42 11.72 5.76
CA PRO A 159 -3.46 12.46 4.51
C PRO A 159 -4.77 13.25 4.34
N PRO A 160 -4.76 14.34 3.56
CA PRO A 160 -5.97 15.09 3.26
C PRO A 160 -7.09 14.22 2.71
N GLY A 161 -8.31 14.48 3.19
CA GLY A 161 -9.51 13.76 2.79
C GLY A 161 -9.57 12.30 3.23
N PHE A 162 -8.65 11.82 4.08
CA PHE A 162 -8.62 10.42 4.47
C PHE A 162 -9.85 10.04 5.34
N PRO A 163 -10.56 8.92 5.04
CA PRO A 163 -10.43 8.10 3.84
C PRO A 163 -11.15 8.72 2.63
N VAL A 164 -10.54 8.73 1.45
CA VAL A 164 -11.21 9.18 0.20
C VAL A 164 -12.07 8.09 -0.44
N ALA A 165 -11.85 6.84 -0.06
CA ALA A 165 -12.53 5.65 -0.54
C ALA A 165 -12.42 4.50 0.48
N PRO A 166 -13.29 3.48 0.43
CA PRO A 166 -13.13 2.27 1.25
C PRO A 166 -11.77 1.57 1.06
N GLU A 167 -11.16 1.70 -0.12
CA GLU A 167 -9.86 1.15 -0.49
C GLU A 167 -8.68 2.04 -0.10
N ASP A 168 -8.87 3.12 0.66
CA ASP A 168 -7.80 4.06 1.01
C ASP A 168 -6.70 3.39 1.85
N LYS A 169 -5.61 3.05 1.14
CA LYS A 169 -4.40 2.40 1.63
C LYS A 169 -3.27 3.40 1.82
N ARG A 170 -3.51 4.70 1.64
CA ARG A 170 -2.47 5.73 1.81
C ARG A 170 -1.85 5.63 3.19
N THR A 171 -0.52 5.55 3.20
CA THR A 171 0.26 5.47 4.44
C THR A 171 0.35 6.86 5.08
N PRO A 172 -0.06 7.04 6.35
CA PRO A 172 0.04 8.30 7.06
C PRO A 172 1.47 8.52 7.53
N CYS A 173 1.81 9.77 7.81
CA CYS A 173 3.05 10.08 8.49
C CYS A 173 2.87 9.99 10.02
N LEU A 174 3.93 9.66 10.73
CA LEU A 174 4.00 9.65 12.18
C LEU A 174 4.80 10.86 12.64
N ARG A 175 4.37 11.49 13.75
CA ARG A 175 5.13 12.52 14.44
C ARG A 175 5.26 12.16 15.91
N LEU A 176 6.49 12.07 16.40
CA LEU A 176 6.77 11.89 17.82
C LEU A 176 7.32 13.20 18.39
N ARG A 177 6.68 13.72 19.46
CA ARG A 177 7.12 14.92 20.16
C ARG A 177 7.53 14.59 21.59
N TYR A 178 8.69 15.11 22.02
CA TYR A 178 9.21 14.97 23.39
C TYR A 178 10.07 16.19 23.77
N ARG A 179 9.85 16.75 24.96
CA ARG A 179 10.62 17.90 25.51
C ARG A 179 10.82 19.06 24.52
N GLY A 180 9.78 19.44 23.80
CA GLY A 180 9.83 20.56 22.83
C GLY A 180 10.36 20.18 21.45
N GLU A 181 11.06 19.06 21.31
CA GLU A 181 11.54 18.53 20.03
C GLU A 181 10.51 17.59 19.40
N ALA A 182 10.53 17.50 18.07
CA ALA A 182 9.69 16.58 17.33
C ALA A 182 10.44 16.00 16.13
N GLU A 183 10.19 14.72 15.86
CA GLU A 183 10.62 14.07 14.63
C GLU A 183 9.41 13.48 13.90
N GLU A 184 9.48 13.52 12.59
CA GLU A 184 8.41 13.12 11.69
C GLU A 184 8.91 12.10 10.68
N SER A 185 8.10 11.09 10.39
CA SER A 185 8.43 10.07 9.40
C SER A 185 7.21 9.64 8.62
N CYS A 186 7.32 9.66 7.31
CA CYS A 186 6.34 9.11 6.39
C CYS A 186 6.73 7.71 5.88
N ARG A 187 7.76 7.10 6.48
CA ARG A 187 8.20 5.77 6.10
C ARG A 187 7.31 4.71 6.76
N THR A 188 7.11 3.60 6.05
CA THR A 188 6.36 2.44 6.52
C THR A 188 7.11 1.67 7.60
N ASN A 189 8.43 1.53 7.46
CA ASN A 189 9.26 0.79 8.38
C ASN A 189 9.40 1.55 9.72
N PRO A 190 9.43 0.85 10.86
CA PRO A 190 9.66 1.47 12.15
C PRO A 190 10.94 2.29 12.20
N ARG A 191 10.86 3.40 12.92
CA ARG A 191 11.94 4.35 13.10
C ARG A 191 12.53 4.23 14.46
N TRP A 192 13.84 4.46 14.50
CA TRP A 192 14.58 4.67 15.72
C TRP A 192 15.16 6.08 15.69
N GLU A 193 14.80 6.90 16.67
CA GLU A 193 15.24 8.30 16.73
C GLU A 193 15.64 8.72 18.14
N ARG A 194 16.57 9.68 18.21
CA ARG A 194 16.88 10.40 19.45
C ARG A 194 16.16 11.75 19.42
N ILE A 195 15.27 11.97 20.38
CA ILE A 195 14.39 13.16 20.44
C ILE A 195 14.45 13.70 21.87
N GLY A 196 14.82 14.97 22.05
CA GLY A 196 14.93 15.59 23.38
C GLY A 196 15.90 14.86 24.32
N GLY A 197 16.98 14.31 23.76
CA GLY A 197 18.00 13.52 24.46
C GLY A 197 17.63 12.07 24.78
N ALA A 198 16.38 11.65 24.56
CA ALA A 198 15.93 10.29 24.80
C ALA A 198 15.82 9.47 23.51
N VAL A 199 15.96 8.15 23.63
CA VAL A 199 15.87 7.22 22.51
C VAL A 199 14.45 6.68 22.40
N PHE A 200 13.90 6.67 21.18
CA PHE A 200 12.58 6.16 20.88
C PHE A 200 12.59 5.23 19.68
N VAL A 201 11.72 4.22 19.74
CA VAL A 201 11.32 3.44 18.58
C VAL A 201 9.82 3.60 18.38
N PHE A 202 9.40 3.87 17.15
CA PHE A 202 7.99 4.05 16.80
C PHE A 202 7.75 3.70 15.34
N GLY A 203 6.54 3.24 15.01
CA GLY A 203 6.26 2.77 13.66
C GLY A 203 4.83 2.28 13.48
N MET A 204 4.56 1.83 12.26
CA MET A 204 3.33 1.15 11.88
C MET A 204 3.55 -0.36 11.86
N VAL A 205 2.52 -1.13 12.21
CA VAL A 205 2.49 -2.59 12.12
C VAL A 205 1.14 -3.03 11.59
N SER A 206 1.09 -4.28 11.09
CA SER A 206 -0.15 -4.92 10.63
C SER A 206 -1.29 -4.73 11.64
N PRO A 207 -2.54 -4.51 11.19
CA PRO A 207 -3.68 -4.25 12.07
C PRO A 207 -4.06 -5.46 12.95
N ARG A 208 -3.49 -6.64 12.67
CA ARG A 208 -3.58 -7.87 13.46
C ARG A 208 -2.60 -7.89 14.65
N VAL A 209 -1.51 -7.12 14.61
CA VAL A 209 -0.49 -7.07 15.68
C VAL A 209 -0.99 -6.15 16.80
N ARG A 210 -1.42 -6.71 17.94
CA ARG A 210 -1.96 -5.92 19.07
C ARG A 210 -0.89 -5.42 20.05
N ARG A 211 0.25 -6.10 20.10
CA ARG A 211 1.39 -5.79 20.96
C ARG A 211 2.66 -6.00 20.17
N VAL A 212 3.63 -5.13 20.39
CA VAL A 212 4.96 -5.22 19.81
C VAL A 212 5.94 -5.50 20.93
N ARG A 213 6.79 -6.50 20.72
CA ARG A 213 7.90 -6.82 21.61
C ARG A 213 9.18 -6.27 20.97
N LEU A 214 9.88 -5.44 21.72
CA LEU A 214 11.12 -4.80 21.34
C LEU A 214 12.25 -5.51 22.07
N VAL A 215 13.22 -6.01 21.31
CA VAL A 215 14.36 -6.77 21.81
C VAL A 215 15.64 -6.06 21.40
N GLY A 216 16.48 -5.73 22.37
CA GLY A 216 17.77 -5.05 22.16
C GLY A 216 18.59 -5.20 23.44
N THR A 217 18.89 -4.10 24.14
CA THR A 217 19.52 -4.11 25.48
C THR A 217 18.57 -4.52 26.63
N GLY A 218 17.34 -4.91 26.29
CA GLY A 218 16.32 -5.40 27.19
C GLY A 218 15.10 -5.90 26.43
N ARG A 219 14.04 -6.30 27.15
CA ARG A 219 12.76 -6.71 26.55
C ARG A 219 11.66 -5.77 27.01
N VAL A 220 11.09 -5.02 26.06
CA VAL A 220 9.95 -4.13 26.32
C VAL A 220 8.79 -4.56 25.44
N THR A 221 7.63 -4.79 26.04
CA THR A 221 6.40 -5.01 25.28
C THR A 221 5.52 -3.78 25.37
N VAL A 222 5.10 -3.25 24.22
CA VAL A 222 4.22 -2.08 24.12
C VAL A 222 2.95 -2.40 23.34
N PRO A 223 1.82 -1.74 23.67
CA PRO A 223 0.61 -1.87 22.87
C PRO A 223 0.80 -1.22 21.49
N ALA A 224 0.26 -1.87 20.47
CA ALA A 224 0.05 -1.29 19.16
C ALA A 224 -1.40 -0.79 19.07
N VAL A 225 -1.54 0.52 18.97
CA VAL A 225 -2.80 1.26 19.11
C VAL A 225 -3.48 1.38 17.76
N ARG A 226 -4.79 1.13 17.72
CA ARG A 226 -5.63 1.49 16.58
C ARG A 226 -6.06 2.93 16.68
N LEU A 227 -6.15 3.59 15.54
CA LEU A 227 -6.79 4.88 15.43
C LEU A 227 -8.26 4.68 15.09
N ARG A 228 -9.13 5.42 15.76
CA ARG A 228 -10.56 5.39 15.44
C ARG A 228 -10.76 5.87 14.00
N GLY A 229 -11.42 5.05 13.18
CA GLY A 229 -11.64 5.34 11.76
C GLY A 229 -10.43 5.04 10.86
N TYR A 230 -9.39 4.39 11.38
CA TYR A 230 -8.20 4.02 10.61
C TYR A 230 -7.72 2.63 11.04
N ASP A 231 -8.29 1.60 10.42
CA ASP A 231 -8.11 0.19 10.78
C ASP A 231 -7.09 -0.55 9.90
N VAL A 232 -6.50 0.13 8.91
CA VAL A 232 -5.55 -0.48 7.97
C VAL A 232 -4.19 -0.78 8.60
N VAL A 233 -3.79 -0.05 9.64
CA VAL A 233 -2.58 -0.34 10.44
C VAL A 233 -2.79 -0.03 11.92
N ARG A 234 -1.88 -0.52 12.76
CA ARG A 234 -1.73 -0.08 14.14
C ARG A 234 -0.41 0.66 14.29
N VAL A 235 -0.35 1.61 15.21
CA VAL A 235 0.87 2.35 15.50
C VAL A 235 1.38 2.02 16.90
N PHE A 236 2.68 1.97 17.07
CA PHE A 236 3.30 1.78 18.37
C PHE A 236 4.41 2.81 18.58
N ALA A 237 4.73 3.03 19.84
CA ALA A 237 5.92 3.77 20.22
C ALA A 237 6.39 3.34 21.61
N ALA A 238 7.70 3.41 21.83
CA ALA A 238 8.34 3.13 23.11
C ALA A 238 9.54 4.06 23.30
N ARG A 239 9.77 4.44 24.55
CA ARG A 239 11.05 5.00 24.98
C ARG A 239 11.97 3.85 25.34
N LEU A 240 13.22 3.92 24.91
CA LEU A 240 14.23 2.91 25.13
C LEU A 240 15.34 3.44 26.07
N PRO A 241 16.11 2.53 26.71
CA PRO A 241 17.35 2.90 27.38
C PRO A 241 18.29 3.67 26.43
N SER A 242 19.01 4.65 26.97
CA SER A 242 19.95 5.49 26.19
C SER A 242 21.11 4.71 25.56
N SER A 243 21.42 3.52 26.09
CA SER A 243 22.44 2.58 25.62
C SER A 243 21.96 1.61 24.55
N SER A 244 20.69 1.67 24.14
CA SER A 244 20.18 0.79 23.09
C SER A 244 20.88 1.13 21.76
N CYS A 245 21.25 0.10 20.99
CA CYS A 245 21.98 0.26 19.73
C CYS A 245 21.26 -0.31 18.51
N THR A 246 20.61 -1.45 18.68
CA THR A 246 19.72 -2.08 17.69
C THR A 246 18.52 -2.66 18.42
N VAL A 247 17.38 -2.74 17.72
CA VAL A 247 16.12 -3.23 18.26
C VAL A 247 15.47 -4.06 17.18
N GLU A 248 15.27 -5.31 17.52
CA GLU A 248 14.41 -6.21 16.80
C GLU A 248 12.97 -6.02 17.27
N ILE A 249 12.08 -6.00 16.30
CA ILE A 249 10.67 -5.73 16.49
C ILE A 249 9.94 -7.02 16.17
N HIS A 250 9.26 -7.58 17.16
CA HIS A 250 8.52 -8.82 17.02
C HIS A 250 7.04 -8.62 17.31
N ASN A 251 6.21 -9.47 16.72
CA ASN A 251 4.85 -9.65 17.17
C ASN A 251 4.86 -10.13 18.62
N GLY A 252 4.26 -9.35 19.52
CA GLY A 252 4.30 -9.63 20.95
C GLY A 252 3.67 -10.98 21.31
N ARG A 253 2.68 -11.45 20.53
CA ARG A 253 1.98 -12.73 20.77
C ARG A 253 2.70 -13.91 20.14
N THR A 254 3.00 -13.85 18.84
CA THR A 254 3.53 -15.00 18.10
C THR A 254 5.05 -15.09 18.15
N GLY A 255 5.75 -14.00 18.48
CA GLY A 255 7.21 -13.92 18.40
C GLY A 255 7.76 -13.78 16.98
N GLN A 256 6.90 -13.81 15.96
CA GLN A 256 7.29 -13.56 14.57
C GLN A 256 8.07 -12.25 14.46
N HIS A 257 9.25 -12.31 13.84
CA HIS A 257 10.03 -11.13 13.50
C HIS A 257 9.25 -10.24 12.53
N LEU A 258 9.18 -8.95 12.82
CA LEU A 258 8.47 -7.95 12.00
C LEU A 258 9.46 -7.03 11.29
N ASP A 259 10.48 -6.55 11.99
CA ASP A 259 11.49 -5.65 11.43
C ASP A 259 12.72 -5.56 12.36
N THR A 260 13.81 -5.03 11.83
CA THR A 260 15.03 -4.67 12.58
C THR A 260 15.37 -3.21 12.32
N THR A 261 15.57 -2.43 13.38
CA THR A 261 16.07 -1.07 13.23
C THR A 261 17.59 -1.05 13.01
N GLY A 262 18.08 -0.16 12.17
CA GLY A 262 19.50 0.24 12.18
C GLY A 262 19.88 1.01 13.45
N PRO A 263 21.17 1.40 13.61
CA PRO A 263 21.60 2.27 14.70
C PRO A 263 20.82 3.59 14.67
N ALA A 264 20.58 4.17 15.84
CA ALA A 264 19.89 5.46 15.97
C ALA A 264 20.50 6.50 15.03
N VAL A 265 19.75 7.00 14.06
CA VAL A 265 20.23 8.08 13.17
C VAL A 265 19.63 9.38 13.65
N GLY A 266 20.18 9.93 14.74
CA GLY A 266 19.98 11.34 15.05
C GLY A 266 20.65 12.23 14.00
N LYS A 267 20.31 13.52 13.97
CA LYS A 267 20.98 14.54 13.12
C LYS A 267 22.51 14.60 13.31
N SER A 268 23.04 13.99 14.36
CA SER A 268 24.46 13.70 14.51
C SER A 268 24.74 12.20 14.29
N LYS A 269 25.76 11.88 13.50
CA LYS A 269 26.33 10.51 13.34
C LYS A 269 26.88 9.90 14.65
N ALA A 270 26.50 10.42 15.81
CA ALA A 270 27.05 10.12 17.13
C ALA A 270 26.71 8.70 17.59
N ASP A 271 25.51 8.20 17.30
CA ASP A 271 25.09 6.88 17.76
C ASP A 271 25.68 5.75 16.88
N LEU A 272 26.05 6.02 15.61
CA LEU A 272 26.83 5.07 14.80
C LEU A 272 28.16 4.72 15.49
N ARG A 273 28.91 5.71 15.97
CA ARG A 273 30.19 5.48 16.67
C ARG A 273 30.02 4.77 18.01
N ARG A 274 28.89 4.96 18.68
CA ARG A 274 28.59 4.42 20.01
C ARG A 274 28.17 2.95 19.97
N CYS A 275 27.68 2.50 18.81
CA CYS A 275 27.14 1.17 18.61
C CYS A 275 28.06 0.26 17.77
N THR A 276 29.21 0.77 17.34
CA THR A 276 30.26 0.03 16.63
C THR A 276 31.43 -0.39 17.52
N THR A 277 31.37 -0.12 18.82
CA THR A 277 32.31 -0.59 19.86
C THR A 277 31.67 -1.69 20.67
#